data_AF-A0A8B6X4L2-F1
#
_entry.id   AF-A0A8B6X4L2-F1
#
_cell.length_a   1.000
_cell.length_b   1.000
_cell.length_c   1.000
_cell.angle_alpha   90.00
_cell.angle_beta   90.00
_cell.angle_gamma   90.00
#
_symmetry.space_group_name_H-M   'P 1'
#
loop_
_entity.id
_entity.type
_entity.pdbx_description
1 polymer ?
#
loop_
_entity_poly.entity_id
_entity_poly.type
_entity_poly.pdbx_seq_one_letter_code
_entity_poly.pdbx_strand_id
1 'polypeptide(L)'
;MSEIPPDQPLQPERRPVTTAAGETFDVPEFILRIDEPGRAGWQLRYGEWTDYPDAGPGGADARRALDKAIAEMQFRIETRGK
;
A
#
# COMPACT_ATOMS: atom_id res chain seq x y z
N MET A 1 11.30 24.29 -14.16
CA MET A 1 9.95 23.81 -13.83
C MET A 1 9.74 22.58 -14.69
N SER A 2 9.92 21.38 -14.14
CA SER A 2 9.73 20.15 -14.93
C SER A 2 8.24 19.97 -15.19
N GLU A 3 7.84 20.11 -16.45
CA GLU A 3 6.52 19.70 -16.92
C GLU A 3 6.36 18.21 -16.65
N ILE A 4 5.35 17.85 -15.85
CA ILE A 4 4.93 16.46 -15.69
C ILE A 4 4.28 16.06 -17.02
N PRO A 5 4.78 15.03 -17.74
CA PRO A 5 4.17 14.59 -18.99
C PRO A 5 2.72 14.17 -18.74
N PRO A 6 1.76 14.58 -19.59
CA PRO A 6 0.33 14.34 -19.37
C PRO A 6 -0.09 12.86 -19.38
N ASP A 7 0.82 11.94 -19.76
CA ASP A 7 0.57 10.50 -19.93
C ASP A 7 1.38 9.61 -18.98
N GLN A 8 2.07 10.15 -17.97
CA GLN A 8 2.73 9.29 -16.98
C GLN A 8 1.76 8.84 -15.89
N PRO A 9 1.62 7.52 -15.63
CA PRO A 9 0.86 7.05 -14.50
C PRO A 9 1.45 7.64 -13.21
N LEU A 10 0.57 8.16 -12.36
CA LEU A 10 0.92 8.74 -11.06
C LEU A 10 1.89 7.80 -10.34
N GLN A 11 3.12 8.27 -10.07
CA GLN A 11 4.08 7.56 -9.24
C GLN A 11 3.89 8.06 -7.80
N PRO A 12 3.23 7.31 -6.92
CA PRO A 12 3.04 7.75 -5.54
C PRO A 12 4.38 7.87 -4.83
N GLU A 13 4.51 8.89 -3.99
CA GLU A 13 5.67 8.98 -3.12
C GLU A 13 5.72 7.77 -2.19
N ARG A 14 6.94 7.30 -1.91
CA ARG A 14 7.16 6.15 -1.03
C ARG A 14 7.78 6.62 0.27
N ARG A 15 7.35 6.01 1.38
CA ARG A 15 7.84 6.33 2.72
C ARG A 15 8.17 5.06 3.50
N PRO A 16 9.19 5.11 4.37
CA PRO A 16 9.45 4.02 5.29
C PRO A 16 8.33 3.93 6.34
N VAL A 17 7.85 2.72 6.61
CA VAL A 17 6.89 2.40 7.66
C VAL A 17 7.40 1.20 8.44
N THR A 18 7.58 1.36 9.75
CA THR A 18 7.99 0.28 10.64
C THR A 18 6.78 -0.30 11.34
N THR A 19 6.60 -1.62 11.27
CA THR A 19 5.51 -2.36 11.91
C THR A 19 5.74 -2.51 13.41
N ALA A 20 4.71 -2.92 14.16
CA ALA A 20 4.84 -3.28 15.56
C ALA A 20 5.84 -4.43 15.83
N ALA A 21 6.10 -5.27 14.81
CA ALA A 21 7.12 -6.33 14.87
C ALA A 21 8.56 -5.83 14.64
N GLY A 22 8.74 -4.55 14.33
CA GLY A 22 10.05 -3.94 14.06
C GLY A 22 10.51 -4.06 12.60
N GLU A 23 9.69 -4.58 11.71
CA GLU A 23 10.01 -4.69 10.28
C GLU A 23 9.73 -3.36 9.56
N THR A 24 10.69 -2.87 8.78
CA THR A 24 10.51 -1.66 7.98
C THR A 24 10.20 -2.00 6.53
N PHE A 25 9.13 -1.39 6.02
CA PHE A 25 8.69 -1.49 4.64
C PHE A 25 8.78 -0.12 3.97
N ASP A 26 9.13 -0.10 2.69
CA ASP A 26 8.97 1.09 1.87
C ASP A 26 7.57 1.04 1.23
N VAL A 27 6.72 2.02 1.51
CA VAL A 27 5.26 1.95 1.31
C VAL A 27 4.79 3.18 0.53
N PRO A 28 3.99 3.02 -0.55
CA PRO A 28 3.35 4.14 -1.22
C PRO A 28 2.45 4.97 -0.29
N GLU A 29 2.36 6.28 -0.52
CA GLU A 29 1.57 7.21 0.30
C GLU A 29 0.09 6.83 0.43
N PHE A 30 -0.47 6.15 -0.58
CA PHE A 30 -1.87 5.70 -0.60
C PHE A 30 -2.11 4.42 0.20
N ILE A 31 -1.07 3.83 0.78
CA ILE A 31 -1.16 2.63 1.59
C ILE A 31 -0.80 2.97 3.03
N LEU A 32 -1.66 2.56 3.96
CA LEU A 32 -1.49 2.75 5.39
C LEU A 32 -1.27 1.41 6.09
N ARG A 33 -0.34 1.35 7.04
CA ARG A 33 -0.20 0.20 7.95
C ARG A 33 -1.30 0.23 9.02
N ILE A 34 -1.90 -0.91 9.28
CA ILE A 34 -2.78 -1.15 10.43
C ILE A 34 -2.07 -2.15 11.33
N ASP A 35 -1.73 -1.75 12.56
CA ASP A 35 -1.08 -2.59 13.57
C ASP A 35 -2.01 -2.83 14.78
N GLU A 36 -3.29 -3.06 14.49
CA GLU A 36 -4.28 -3.40 15.52
C GLU A 36 -4.25 -4.90 15.83
N PRO A 37 -4.28 -5.32 17.12
CA PRO A 37 -4.36 -6.73 17.49
C PRO A 37 -5.56 -7.42 16.82
N GLY A 38 -5.31 -8.52 16.11
CA GLY A 38 -6.36 -9.26 15.38
C GLY A 38 -6.81 -8.62 14.06
N ARG A 39 -6.27 -7.45 13.69
CA ARG A 39 -6.57 -6.74 12.43
C ARG A 39 -5.30 -6.15 11.78
N ALA A 40 -4.15 -6.77 12.03
CA ALA A 40 -2.89 -6.34 11.44
C ALA A 40 -2.94 -6.50 9.90
N GLY A 41 -2.48 -5.49 9.17
CA GLY A 41 -2.61 -5.46 7.71
C GLY A 41 -2.22 -4.13 7.08
N TRP A 42 -2.58 -3.97 5.81
CA TRP A 42 -2.41 -2.75 5.03
C TRP A 42 -3.75 -2.28 4.49
N GLN A 43 -3.96 -0.98 4.44
CA GLN A 43 -5.16 -0.39 3.87
C GLN A 43 -4.80 0.48 2.67
N LEU A 44 -5.33 0.14 1.50
CA LEU A 44 -5.26 0.97 0.31
C LEU A 44 -6.33 2.05 0.38
N ARG A 45 -5.95 3.31 0.12
CA ARG A 45 -6.82 4.50 0.15
C ARG A 45 -6.91 5.24 -1.18
N TYR A 46 -6.51 4.62 -2.29
CA TYR A 46 -6.64 5.20 -3.62
C TYR A 46 -7.95 4.78 -4.29
N GLY A 47 -8.84 5.74 -4.54
CA GLY A 47 -10.19 5.50 -5.05
C GLY A 47 -11.13 4.97 -3.96
N GLU A 48 -11.13 3.65 -3.75
CA GLU A 48 -11.92 2.98 -2.72
C GLU A 48 -11.03 2.45 -1.59
N TRP A 49 -11.60 2.29 -0.39
CA TRP A 49 -10.85 1.71 0.72
C TRP A 49 -10.85 0.19 0.61
N THR A 50 -9.69 -0.43 0.76
CA THR A 50 -9.54 -1.89 0.69
C THR A 50 -8.51 -2.36 1.71
N ASP A 51 -8.94 -3.27 2.58
CA ASP A 51 -8.11 -3.84 3.64
C ASP A 51 -7.41 -5.13 3.14
N TYR A 52 -6.12 -5.23 3.39
CA TYR A 52 -5.24 -6.36 3.08
C TYR A 52 -4.67 -6.90 4.40
N PRO A 53 -5.33 -7.89 5.04
CA PRO A 53 -4.86 -8.44 6.30
C PRO A 53 -3.55 -9.21 6.12
N ASP A 54 -2.69 -9.19 7.14
CA ASP A 54 -1.48 -10.01 7.18
C ASP A 54 -1.88 -11.49 7.12
N ALA A 55 -1.47 -12.20 6.05
CA ALA A 55 -1.93 -13.56 5.82
C ALA A 55 -1.10 -14.56 6.64
N GLY A 56 -1.72 -15.36 7.51
CA GLY A 56 -1.07 -16.51 8.14
C GLY A 56 -1.44 -16.71 9.61
N PRO A 57 -1.23 -17.91 10.18
CA PRO A 57 -1.40 -18.14 11.61
C PRO A 57 -0.45 -17.22 12.38
N GLY A 58 -1.00 -16.29 13.17
CA GLY A 58 -0.23 -15.30 13.93
C GLY A 58 0.00 -13.94 13.25
N GLY A 59 -0.57 -13.68 12.06
CA GLY A 59 -0.51 -12.35 11.43
C GLY A 59 0.87 -11.94 10.90
N ALA A 60 1.69 -12.91 10.47
CA ALA A 60 3.13 -12.70 10.23
C ALA A 60 3.52 -12.33 8.79
N ASP A 61 2.59 -12.25 7.82
CA ASP A 61 2.97 -12.03 6.41
C ASP A 61 2.60 -10.62 5.91
N ALA A 62 3.14 -9.61 6.60
CA ALA A 62 2.96 -8.20 6.26
C ALA A 62 3.51 -7.87 4.86
N ARG A 63 4.58 -8.52 4.42
CA ARG A 63 5.14 -8.32 3.07
C ARG A 63 4.14 -8.72 1.99
N ARG A 64 3.58 -9.92 2.09
CA ARG A 64 2.63 -10.43 1.09
C ARG A 64 1.35 -9.60 1.04
N ALA A 65 0.87 -9.11 2.18
CA ALA A 65 -0.27 -8.22 2.24
C ALA A 65 0.03 -6.86 1.57
N LEU A 66 1.22 -6.32 1.81
CA LEU A 66 1.69 -5.08 1.16
C LEU A 66 1.79 -5.24 -0.36
N ASP A 67 2.37 -6.34 -0.85
CA ASP A 67 2.53 -6.58 -2.28
C ASP A 67 1.18 -6.60 -3.01
N LYS A 68 0.14 -7.17 -2.38
CA LYS A 68 -1.23 -7.16 -2.92
C LYS A 68 -1.84 -5.75 -2.95
N ALA A 69 -1.62 -4.96 -1.89
CA ALA A 69 -2.10 -3.59 -1.83
C ALA A 69 -1.42 -2.71 -2.89
N ILE A 70 -0.11 -2.89 -3.13
CA ILE A 70 0.65 -2.19 -4.18
C ILE A 70 0.14 -2.56 -5.57
N ALA A 71 -0.09 -3.86 -5.83
CA ALA A 71 -0.56 -4.32 -7.13
C ALA A 71 -1.95 -3.74 -7.48
N GLU A 72 -2.89 -3.74 -6.53
CA GLU A 72 -4.19 -3.11 -6.72
C GLU A 72 -4.08 -1.59 -6.92
N MET A 73 -3.22 -0.92 -6.13
CA MET A 73 -2.98 0.52 -6.28
C MET A 73 -2.52 0.85 -7.70
N GLN A 74 -1.53 0.12 -8.22
CA GLN A 74 -1.02 0.29 -9.59
C GLN A 74 -2.13 0.06 -10.62
N PHE A 75 -2.89 -1.03 -10.47
CA PHE A 75 -4.03 -1.30 -11.33
C PHE A 75 -5.06 -0.16 -11.33
N ARG A 76 -5.36 0.44 -10.18
CA ARG A 76 -6.28 1.58 -10.09
C ARG A 76 -5.72 2.85 -10.70
N ILE A 77 -4.44 3.12 -10.52
CA ILE A 77 -3.78 4.27 -11.17
C ILE A 77 -3.85 4.11 -12.69
N GLU A 78 -3.57 2.92 -13.21
CA GLU A 78 -3.61 2.63 -14.65
C GLU A 78 -5.04 2.67 -15.23
N THR A 79 -6.03 2.19 -14.49
CA THR A 79 -7.41 2.04 -15.01
C THR A 79 -8.34 3.21 -14.69
N ARG A 80 -8.12 3.90 -13.56
CA ARG A 80 -8.97 4.99 -13.05
C ARG A 80 -8.28 6.36 -13.08
N GLY A 81 -6.99 6.44 -13.41
CA GLY A 81 -6.25 7.70 -13.58
C GLY A 81 -6.60 8.47 -14.86
N LYS A 82 -7.90 8.66 -15.14
CA LYS A 82 -8.43 9.49 -16.23
C LYS A 82 -9.10 10.74 -15.70
#